data_AF-A0A7S1NPL5-F1
#
_entry.id   AF-A0A7S1NPL5-F1
#
_cell.length_a   1.000
_cell.length_b   1.000
_cell.length_c   1.000
_cell.angle_alpha   90.00
_cell.angle_beta   90.00
_cell.angle_gamma   90.00
#
_symmetry.space_group_name_H-M   'P 1'
#
loop_
_entity.id
_entity.type
_entity.pdbx_description
1 polymer ?
#
loop_
_entity_poly.entity_id
_entity_poly.type
_entity_poly.pdbx_seq_one_letter_code
_entity_poly.pdbx_strand_id
1 'polypeptide(L)'
;KIIADVRFNDAREFSMANAALVCPDPEVARMNAEILRELLDQLQSVIAKQLVTNAMLHISSALLITSALNNWCKTVALTIASTCVIGIVCRVSLSSSLTTVDL
;
A
#
# COMPACT_ATOMS: atom_id res chain seq x y z
N LYS A 1 13.47 -2.38 -7.69
CA LYS A 1 12.59 -3.55 -7.98
C LYS A 1 13.09 -4.71 -7.12
N ILE A 2 12.75 -4.72 -5.83
CA ILE A 2 13.14 -5.81 -4.93
C ILE A 2 12.05 -6.87 -5.08
N ILE A 3 12.23 -7.77 -6.03
CA ILE A 3 11.48 -9.03 -6.05
C ILE A 3 12.19 -9.86 -4.99
N ALA A 4 11.61 -9.95 -3.79
CA ALA A 4 12.04 -10.95 -2.83
C ALA A 4 11.80 -12.31 -3.49
N ASP A 5 12.89 -12.98 -3.84
CA ASP A 5 12.90 -14.30 -4.46
C ASP A 5 12.42 -15.31 -3.41
N VAL A 6 11.10 -15.44 -3.27
CA VAL A 6 10.48 -16.46 -2.41
C VAL A 6 10.60 -17.78 -3.14
N ARG A 7 11.75 -18.45 -2.93
CA ARG A 7 11.91 -19.84 -3.32
C ARG A 7 11.01 -20.69 -2.44
N PHE A 8 9.82 -21.03 -2.95
CA PHE A 8 9.04 -22.14 -2.44
C PHE A 8 9.80 -23.43 -2.78
N ASN A 9 10.83 -23.77 -2.00
CA ASN A 9 11.37 -25.13 -2.03
C ASN A 9 10.20 -26.08 -1.77
N ASP A 10 10.07 -27.10 -2.61
CA ASP A 10 8.94 -28.03 -2.59
C ASP A 10 8.99 -28.87 -1.30
N ALA A 11 8.45 -28.31 -0.21
CA ALA A 11 8.42 -28.91 1.11
C ALA A 11 7.65 -30.25 1.14
N ARG A 12 6.98 -30.59 0.02
CA ARG A 12 6.32 -31.87 -0.24
C ARG A 12 7.26 -33.07 -0.20
N GLU A 13 8.41 -32.99 -0.87
CA GLU A 13 9.35 -34.12 -0.94
C GLU A 13 10.01 -34.38 0.42
N PHE A 14 10.33 -33.32 1.15
CA PHE A 14 10.97 -33.39 2.46
C PHE A 14 10.03 -33.96 3.54
N SER A 15 8.72 -33.70 3.42
CA SER A 15 7.69 -34.16 4.35
C SER A 15 7.41 -35.66 4.22
N MET A 16 7.22 -36.17 3.01
CA MET A 16 6.93 -37.60 2.79
C MET A 16 8.13 -38.49 3.13
N ALA A 17 9.36 -38.06 2.79
CA ALA A 17 10.57 -38.79 3.14
C ALA A 17 10.77 -38.89 4.66
N ASN A 18 10.48 -37.82 5.41
CA ASN A 18 10.61 -37.82 6.87
C ASN A 18 9.46 -38.53 7.59
N ALA A 19 8.23 -38.50 7.07
CA ALA A 19 7.11 -39.22 7.66
C ALA A 19 7.31 -40.76 7.61
N ALA A 20 7.88 -41.26 6.51
CA ALA A 20 8.23 -42.67 6.34
C ALA A 20 9.40 -43.13 7.24
N LEU A 21 10.26 -42.20 7.69
CA LEU A 21 11.37 -42.48 8.61
C LEU A 21 10.93 -42.60 10.08
N VAL A 22 9.80 -41.99 10.46
CA VAL A 22 9.35 -41.89 11.86
C VAL A 22 8.21 -42.88 12.18
N CYS A 23 7.41 -43.28 11.19
CA CYS A 23 6.31 -44.23 11.38
C CYS A 23 6.45 -45.44 10.46
N PRO A 24 6.76 -46.64 10.98
CA PRO A 24 6.92 -47.84 10.17
C PRO A 24 5.58 -48.41 9.67
N ASP A 25 4.45 -47.98 10.27
CA ASP A 25 3.12 -48.32 9.78
C ASP A 25 2.78 -47.44 8.56
N PRO A 26 2.64 -48.04 7.36
CA PRO A 26 2.43 -47.30 6.12
C PRO A 26 1.06 -46.58 6.07
N GLU A 27 0.03 -47.07 6.76
CA GLU A 27 -1.27 -46.41 6.78
C GLU A 27 -1.22 -45.14 7.65
N VAL A 28 -0.57 -45.23 8.81
CA VAL A 28 -0.37 -44.09 9.70
C VAL A 28 0.55 -43.05 9.08
N ALA A 29 1.62 -43.47 8.40
CA ALA A 29 2.52 -42.58 7.67
C ALA A 29 1.78 -41.82 6.56
N ARG A 30 0.91 -42.52 5.80
CA ARG A 30 0.09 -41.90 4.74
C ARG A 30 -0.91 -40.91 5.31
N MET A 31 -1.62 -41.27 6.39
CA MET A 31 -2.57 -40.38 7.06
C MET A 31 -1.89 -39.12 7.58
N ASN A 32 -0.73 -39.25 8.23
CA ASN A 32 0.03 -38.11 8.74
C ASN A 32 0.54 -37.20 7.61
N ALA A 33 0.97 -37.78 6.49
CA ALA A 33 1.37 -36.99 5.31
C ALA A 33 0.18 -36.21 4.71
N GLU A 34 -1.01 -36.82 4.67
CA GLU A 34 -2.25 -36.17 4.21
C GLU A 34 -2.64 -35.00 5.11
N ILE A 35 -2.64 -35.20 6.44
CA ILE A 35 -2.94 -34.15 7.42
C ILE A 35 -1.94 -33.00 7.31
N LEU A 36 -0.64 -33.31 7.21
CA LEU A 36 0.40 -32.30 7.08
C LEU A 36 0.27 -31.53 5.76
N ARG A 37 -0.14 -32.19 4.68
CA ARG A 37 -0.44 -31.55 3.39
C ARG A 37 -1.62 -30.59 3.53
N GLU A 38 -2.72 -31.02 4.14
CA GLU A 38 -3.90 -30.17 4.32
C GLU A 38 -3.58 -28.94 5.19
N LEU A 39 -2.84 -29.13 6.28
CA LEU A 39 -2.37 -28.03 7.13
C LEU A 39 -1.48 -27.05 6.36
N LEU A 40 -0.58 -27.56 5.52
CA LEU A 40 0.30 -26.71 4.69
C LEU A 40 -0.52 -25.92 3.67
N ASP A 41 -1.47 -26.56 2.99
CA ASP A 41 -2.35 -25.92 2.01
C ASP A 41 -3.20 -24.81 2.68
N GLN A 42 -3.75 -25.08 3.87
CA GLN A 42 -4.50 -24.09 4.66
C GLN A 42 -3.62 -22.91 5.09
N LEU A 43 -2.41 -23.17 5.60
CA LEU A 43 -1.48 -22.13 6.02
C LEU A 43 -1.05 -21.25 4.84
N GLN A 44 -0.72 -21.85 3.69
CA GLN A 44 -0.37 -21.11 2.48
C GLN A 44 -1.52 -20.21 2.02
N SER A 45 -2.76 -20.72 2.05
CA SER A 45 -3.96 -19.94 1.70
C SER A 45 -4.17 -18.74 2.63
N VAL A 46 -4.06 -18.94 3.94
CA VAL A 46 -4.20 -17.86 4.94
C VAL A 46 -3.10 -16.81 4.77
N ILE A 47 -1.85 -17.23 4.61
CA ILE A 47 -0.71 -16.33 4.41
C ILE A 47 -0.89 -15.51 3.13
N ALA A 48 -1.26 -16.16 2.02
CA ALA A 48 -1.52 -15.48 0.75
C ALA A 48 -2.63 -14.43 0.88
N LYS A 49 -3.75 -14.78 1.52
CA LYS A 49 -4.87 -13.84 1.75
C LYS A 49 -4.45 -12.66 2.62
N GLN A 50 -3.67 -12.90 3.68
CA GLN A 50 -3.21 -11.83 4.57
C GLN A 50 -2.22 -10.90 3.85
N LEU A 51 -1.32 -11.44 3.03
CA LEU A 51 -0.38 -10.66 2.23
C LEU A 51 -1.11 -9.74 1.23
N VAL A 52 -2.10 -10.27 0.51
CA VAL A 52 -2.93 -9.49 -0.42
C VAL A 52 -3.69 -8.38 0.31
N THR A 53 -4.29 -8.70 1.46
CA THR A 53 -5.03 -7.73 2.27
C THR A 53 -4.12 -6.61 2.76
N ASN A 54 -2.94 -6.94 3.28
CA ASN A 54 -1.97 -5.95 3.75
C ASN A 54 -1.49 -5.07 2.59
N ALA A 55 -1.17 -5.66 1.43
CA ALA A 55 -0.77 -4.91 0.25
C ALA A 55 -1.86 -3.92 -0.20
N MET A 56 -3.13 -4.35 -0.23
CA MET A 56 -4.26 -3.49 -0.58
C MET A 56 -4.45 -2.33 0.40
N LEU A 57 -4.27 -2.57 1.71
CA LEU A 57 -4.36 -1.52 2.73
C LEU A 57 -3.27 -0.46 2.53
N HIS A 58 -2.03 -0.88 2.26
CA HIS A 58 -0.92 0.06 2.01
C HIS A 58 -1.13 0.87 0.72
N ILE A 59 -1.56 0.24 -0.38
CA ILE A 59 -1.87 0.94 -1.64
C ILE A 59 -3.00 1.95 -1.44
N SER A 60 -4.08 1.55 -0.78
CA SER A 60 -5.23 2.44 -0.52
C SER A 60 -4.84 3.63 0.33
N SER A 61 -4.03 3.41 1.36
CA SER A 61 -3.51 4.47 2.22
C SER A 61 -2.62 5.45 1.43
N ALA A 62 -1.74 4.93 0.58
CA ALA A 62 -0.89 5.76 -0.28
C ALA A 62 -1.72 6.63 -1.25
N LEU A 63 -2.75 6.05 -1.88
CA LEU A 63 -3.63 6.78 -2.80
C LEU A 63 -4.39 7.92 -2.09
N LEU A 64 -4.89 7.67 -0.87
CA LEU A 64 -5.56 8.69 -0.07
C LEU A 64 -4.62 9.85 0.29
N ILE A 65 -3.41 9.54 0.74
CA ILE A 65 -2.39 10.55 1.07
C ILE A 65 -2.02 11.36 -0.19
N THR A 66 -1.76 10.70 -1.31
CA THR A 66 -1.43 11.38 -2.57
C THR A 66 -2.57 12.29 -3.05
N SER A 67 -3.82 11.83 -2.96
CA SER A 67 -4.99 12.64 -3.32
C SER A 67 -5.13 13.87 -2.41
N ALA A 68 -5.00 13.68 -1.09
CA ALA A 68 -5.09 14.76 -0.12
C ALA A 68 -3.98 15.80 -0.32
N LEU A 69 -2.73 15.36 -0.54
CA LEU A 69 -1.60 16.25 -0.84
C LEU A 69 -1.82 17.02 -2.15
N ASN A 70 -2.28 16.35 -3.20
CA ASN A 70 -2.57 17.01 -4.47
C ASN A 70 -3.66 18.09 -4.32
N ASN A 71 -4.71 17.79 -3.55
CA ASN A 71 -5.76 18.76 -3.26
C ASN A 71 -5.23 19.95 -2.43
N TRP A 72 -4.41 19.67 -1.41
CA TRP A 72 -3.78 20.71 -0.60
C TRP A 72 -2.89 21.63 -1.45
N CYS A 73 -2.04 21.07 -2.32
CA CYS A 73 -1.21 21.86 -3.24
C CYS A 73 -2.04 22.77 -4.15
N LYS A 74 -3.17 22.28 -4.70
CA LYS A 74 -4.08 23.10 -5.52
C LYS A 74 -4.67 24.25 -4.72
N THR A 75 -5.12 23.99 -3.50
CA THR A 75 -5.67 25.01 -2.60
C THR A 75 -4.61 26.07 -2.28
N VAL A 76 -3.40 25.66 -1.92
CA VAL A 76 -2.28 26.58 -1.63
C VAL A 76 -1.97 27.46 -2.84
N ALA A 77 -1.87 26.87 -4.03
CA ALA A 77 -1.63 27.61 -5.27
C ALA A 77 -2.74 28.65 -5.53
N LEU A 78 -4.00 28.28 -5.33
CA LEU A 78 -5.14 29.18 -5.50
C LEU A 78 -5.13 30.32 -4.47
N THR A 79 -4.80 30.04 -3.21
CA THR A 79 -4.67 31.04 -2.14
C THR A 79 -3.56 32.04 -2.45
N ILE A 80 -2.42 31.58 -2.96
CA ILE A 80 -1.32 32.47 -3.35
C ILE A 80 -1.78 33.34 -4.52
N ALA A 81 -2.34 32.74 -5.58
CA ALA A 81 -2.80 33.47 -6.76
C ALA A 81 -3.83 34.55 -6.40
N SER A 82 -4.84 34.22 -5.58
CA SER A 82 -5.86 35.17 -5.16
C SER A 82 -5.29 36.30 -4.31
N THR A 83 -4.38 35.98 -3.39
CA THR A 83 -3.71 36.98 -2.54
C THR A 83 -2.88 37.95 -3.37
N CYS A 84 -2.14 37.46 -4.38
CA CYS A 84 -1.41 38.30 -5.32
C CYS A 84 -2.34 39.21 -6.12
N VAL A 85 -3.45 38.68 -6.64
CA VAL A 85 -4.46 39.47 -7.38
C VAL A 85 -5.05 40.57 -6.49
N ILE A 86 -5.45 40.24 -5.27
CA ILE A 86 -5.97 41.22 -4.30
C ILE A 86 -4.92 42.31 -4.05
N GLY A 87 -3.66 41.95 -3.81
CA GLY A 87 -2.58 42.90 -3.60
C GLY A 87 -2.37 43.85 -4.79
N ILE A 88 -2.44 43.33 -6.02
CA ILE A 88 -2.35 44.13 -7.25
C ILE A 88 -3.54 45.09 -7.35
N VAL A 89 -4.77 44.60 -7.17
CA VAL A 89 -5.99 45.42 -7.23
C VAL A 89 -5.95 46.53 -6.18
N CYS A 90 -5.59 46.22 -4.93
CA CYS A 90 -5.46 47.22 -3.88
C CYS A 90 -4.42 48.30 -4.24
N ARG A 91 -3.27 47.90 -4.79
CA ARG A 91 -2.23 48.86 -5.23
C ARG A 91 -2.74 49.78 -6.33
N VAL A 92 -3.40 49.25 -7.35
CA VAL A 92 -3.96 50.03 -8.46
C VAL A 92 -5.02 51.02 -7.94
N SER A 93 -5.93 50.57 -7.08
CA SER A 93 -6.96 51.43 -6.50
C SER A 93 -6.36 52.58 -5.67
N LEU A 94 -5.37 52.28 -4.82
CA LEU A 94 -4.67 53.29 -4.03
C LEU A 94 -3.97 54.33 -4.90
N SER A 95 -3.29 53.91 -5.97
CA SER A 95 -2.63 54.85 -6.89
C SER A 95 -3.62 55.78 -7.59
N SER A 96 -4.79 55.27 -8.00
CA SER A 96 -5.83 56.07 -8.66
C SER A 96 -6.45 57.09 -7.72
N SER A 97 -6.64 56.75 -6.43
CA SER A 97 -7.15 57.67 -5.42
C SER A 97 -6.17 58.79 -5.07
N LEU A 98 -4.86 58.52 -5.06
CA LEU A 98 -3.84 59.54 -4.81
C LEU A 98 -3.77 60.56 -5.95
N THR A 99 -3.93 60.13 -7.21
CA THR A 99 -3.91 61.05 -8.37
C THR A 99 -5.13 61.97 -8.47
N THR A 100 -6.24 61.66 -7.79
CA THR A 100 -7.46 62.48 -7.81
C THR A 100 -7.51 63.58 -6.75
N VAL A 101 -6.57 63.60 -5.79
CA VAL A 101 -6.57 64.58 -4.68
C VAL A 101 -5.70 65.82 -5.00
N ASP A 102 -4.86 65.77 -6.05
CA ASP A 102 -3.95 66.85 -6.46
C ASP A 102 -4.43 67.71 -7.67
N LEU A 103 -5.73 67.73 -7.97
CA LEU A 103 -6.35 68.60 -9.00
C LEU A 103 -7.37 69.56 -8.38
#